data_AF-A0A9D7L803-F1
#
_entry.id   AF-A0A9D7L803-F1
#
_cell.length_a   1.000
_cell.length_b   1.000
_cell.length_c   1.000
_cell.angle_alpha   90.00
_cell.angle_beta   90.00
_cell.angle_gamma   90.00
#
_symmetry.space_group_name_H-M   'P 1'
#
loop_
_entity.id
_entity.type
_entity.pdbx_description
1 polymer ?
#
loop_
_entity_poly.entity_id
_entity_poly.type
_entity_poly.pdbx_seq_one_letter_code
_entity_poly.pdbx_strand_id
1 'polypeptide(L)'
;MSTTMIRVGPGLFSRLAATLLLCLAFTGSATAAPITHDLGQGLTYVHVAGLPADLPGQKDLRACVLDLRYTRGDDTAAAALAAWLKFHASARTPVYVLANADTATPLLAILTPDRLPAGTLTIGRPGGGFTPDIAVQSDAAAERRAFNALASGAQPASLLQENSGKTRYDEAAIVRQLAGDEPPAGTGHPPETGSADEAVPPPLIDRTLQRAVHVHHGLAALKLFRG
;
A
#
# COMPACT_ATOMS: atom_id res chain seq x y z
N MET A 1 -75.90 -49.38 -10.86
CA MET A 1 -74.56 -49.63 -10.30
C MET A 1 -73.63 -48.60 -10.91
N SER A 2 -73.34 -47.54 -10.15
CA SER A 2 -72.61 -46.35 -10.60
C SER A 2 -71.12 -46.55 -10.39
N THR A 3 -70.32 -46.29 -11.44
CA THR A 3 -68.86 -46.18 -11.33
C THR A 3 -68.48 -44.74 -11.63
N THR A 4 -68.17 -44.01 -10.56
CA THR A 4 -67.77 -42.60 -10.57
C THR A 4 -66.32 -42.47 -11.05
N MET A 5 -66.13 -41.80 -12.18
CA MET A 5 -64.82 -41.30 -12.63
C MET A 5 -64.42 -40.08 -11.78
N ILE A 6 -63.32 -40.18 -11.03
CA ILE A 6 -62.70 -39.02 -10.36
C ILE A 6 -61.73 -38.36 -11.35
N ARG A 7 -62.08 -37.14 -11.77
CA ARG A 7 -61.29 -36.28 -12.64
C ARG A 7 -60.38 -35.41 -11.75
N VAL A 8 -59.08 -35.64 -11.77
CA VAL A 8 -58.09 -34.82 -11.03
C VAL A 8 -57.79 -33.56 -11.85
N GLY A 9 -58.10 -32.39 -11.30
CA GLY A 9 -57.90 -31.10 -11.97
C GLY A 9 -56.44 -30.62 -11.96
N PRO A 10 -55.97 -29.93 -13.01
CA PRO A 10 -54.61 -29.40 -13.09
C PRO A 10 -54.57 -28.05 -12.35
N GLY A 11 -54.37 -28.08 -11.03
CA GLY A 11 -54.47 -26.84 -10.24
C GLY A 11 -53.48 -26.68 -9.09
N LEU A 12 -52.67 -27.69 -8.75
CA LEU A 12 -51.89 -27.66 -7.51
C LEU A 12 -50.37 -27.57 -7.65
N PHE A 13 -49.80 -27.64 -8.86
CA PHE A 13 -48.34 -27.51 -9.05
C PHE A 13 -47.86 -26.07 -9.28
N SER A 14 -48.77 -25.12 -9.50
CA SER A 14 -48.42 -23.73 -9.89
C SER A 14 -48.31 -22.73 -8.72
N ARG A 15 -48.22 -23.20 -7.47
CA ARG A 15 -48.04 -22.31 -6.29
C ARG A 15 -46.84 -22.65 -5.40
N LEU A 16 -46.09 -23.70 -5.73
CA LEU A 16 -44.86 -24.07 -5.02
C LEU A 16 -43.56 -23.70 -5.76
N ALA A 17 -43.67 -23.17 -6.99
CA ALA A 17 -42.53 -22.64 -7.75
C ALA A 17 -42.25 -21.15 -7.47
N ALA A 18 -43.12 -20.45 -6.72
CA ALA A 18 -43.03 -19.01 -6.53
C ALA A 18 -42.26 -18.57 -5.25
N THR A 19 -41.82 -19.51 -4.41
CA THR A 19 -41.15 -19.19 -3.12
C THR A 19 -39.70 -19.66 -3.03
N LEU A 20 -39.17 -20.31 -4.08
CA LEU A 20 -37.74 -20.70 -4.15
C LEU A 20 -36.93 -19.81 -5.10
N LEU A 21 -37.55 -18.80 -5.71
CA LEU A 21 -36.90 -17.87 -6.65
C LEU A 21 -36.59 -16.49 -6.05
N LEU A 22 -36.61 -16.35 -4.72
CA LEU A 22 -36.41 -15.06 -4.03
C LEU A 22 -35.14 -15.00 -3.15
N CYS A 23 -34.35 -16.07 -3.07
CA CYS A 23 -33.10 -16.09 -2.29
C CYS A 23 -31.82 -15.93 -3.12
N LEU A 24 -31.91 -15.70 -4.45
CA LEU A 24 -30.76 -15.60 -5.35
C LEU A 24 -30.36 -14.16 -5.74
N ALA A 25 -30.81 -13.15 -5.00
CA ALA A 25 -30.65 -11.75 -5.42
C ALA A 25 -29.83 -10.85 -4.48
N PHE A 26 -29.01 -11.41 -3.59
CA PHE A 26 -28.15 -10.59 -2.71
C PHE A 26 -26.77 -11.19 -2.45
N THR A 27 -26.07 -11.60 -3.51
CA THR A 27 -24.60 -11.54 -3.49
C THR A 27 -24.20 -10.12 -3.87
N GLY A 28 -24.51 -9.16 -2.98
CA GLY A 28 -23.88 -7.85 -3.03
C GLY A 28 -22.41 -8.09 -2.72
N SER A 29 -21.54 -8.05 -3.73
CA SER A 29 -20.11 -7.94 -3.53
C SER A 29 -19.89 -6.66 -2.72
N ALA A 30 -19.69 -6.81 -1.42
CA ALA A 30 -19.22 -5.71 -0.58
C ALA A 30 -17.84 -5.34 -1.10
N THR A 31 -17.77 -4.36 -1.98
CA THR A 31 -16.52 -3.73 -2.37
C THR A 31 -16.04 -2.98 -1.15
N ALA A 32 -15.07 -3.56 -0.44
CA ALA A 32 -14.37 -2.84 0.61
C ALA A 32 -13.86 -1.52 0.02
N ALA A 33 -14.01 -0.42 0.76
CA ALA A 33 -13.49 0.86 0.31
C ALA A 33 -11.96 0.75 0.13
N PRO A 34 -11.37 1.43 -0.87
CA PRO A 34 -9.93 1.45 -1.04
C PRO A 34 -9.25 1.88 0.26
N ILE A 35 -8.17 1.20 0.65
CA ILE A 35 -7.42 1.59 1.85
C ILE A 35 -6.56 2.81 1.49
N THR A 36 -6.92 3.95 2.06
CA THR A 36 -6.24 5.23 1.83
C THR A 36 -5.65 5.81 3.11
N HIS A 37 -4.46 6.37 3.03
CA HIS A 37 -3.79 7.04 4.15
C HIS A 37 -3.23 8.40 3.72
N ASP A 38 -3.30 9.40 4.61
CA ASP A 38 -2.59 10.66 4.43
C ASP A 38 -1.11 10.46 4.79
N LEU A 39 -0.21 10.82 3.87
CA LEU A 39 1.24 10.80 4.08
C LEU A 39 1.77 12.21 4.46
N GLY A 40 0.89 13.18 4.58
CA GLY A 40 1.24 14.58 4.82
C GLY A 40 1.59 15.33 3.53
N GLN A 41 1.70 16.65 3.64
CA GLN A 41 2.08 17.55 2.55
C GLN A 41 1.19 17.44 1.28
N GLY A 42 -0.05 16.97 1.43
CA GLY A 42 -0.97 16.79 0.31
C GLY A 42 -0.71 15.53 -0.53
N LEU A 43 0.05 14.57 0.02
CA LEU A 43 0.29 13.26 -0.59
C LEU A 43 -0.60 12.20 0.04
N THR A 44 -1.37 11.50 -0.79
CA THR A 44 -2.23 10.39 -0.33
C THR A 44 -1.66 9.05 -0.78
N TYR A 45 -1.57 8.09 0.14
CA TYR A 45 -1.28 6.70 -0.18
C TYR A 45 -2.58 5.94 -0.47
N VAL A 46 -2.55 5.09 -1.50
CA VAL A 46 -3.68 4.25 -1.92
C VAL A 46 -3.16 2.84 -2.12
N HIS A 47 -3.67 1.89 -1.33
CA HIS A 47 -3.39 0.48 -1.51
C HIS A 47 -4.39 -0.15 -2.46
N VAL A 48 -3.89 -0.79 -3.53
CA VAL A 48 -4.73 -1.40 -4.57
C VAL A 48 -4.73 -2.92 -4.40
N ALA A 49 -5.80 -3.44 -3.82
CA ALA A 49 -6.05 -4.88 -3.74
C ALA A 49 -6.63 -5.42 -5.06
N GLY A 50 -7.45 -4.62 -5.76
CA GLY A 50 -8.11 -4.99 -7.00
C GLY A 50 -8.54 -3.80 -7.86
N LEU A 51 -8.26 -3.92 -9.16
CA LEU A 51 -8.65 -2.92 -10.16
C LEU A 51 -9.96 -3.35 -10.86
N PRO A 52 -10.82 -2.39 -11.25
CA PRO A 52 -10.68 -0.94 -11.10
C PRO A 52 -11.24 -0.38 -9.79
N ALA A 53 -11.79 -1.23 -8.92
CA ALA A 53 -12.55 -0.80 -7.74
C ALA A 53 -11.75 0.09 -6.77
N ASP A 54 -10.45 -0.14 -6.66
CA ASP A 54 -9.60 0.60 -5.72
C ASP A 54 -9.01 1.90 -6.30
N LEU A 55 -9.35 2.25 -7.55
CA LEU A 55 -8.87 3.49 -8.15
C LEU A 55 -9.55 4.71 -7.50
N PRO A 56 -8.80 5.74 -7.07
CA PRO A 56 -9.38 6.94 -6.47
C PRO A 56 -10.32 7.69 -7.42
N GLY A 57 -11.39 8.25 -6.86
CA GLY A 57 -12.34 9.09 -7.61
C GLY A 57 -11.81 10.51 -7.90
N GLN A 58 -12.43 11.19 -8.86
CA GLN A 58 -11.99 12.50 -9.37
C GLN A 58 -12.05 13.66 -8.36
N LYS A 59 -13.00 13.63 -7.43
CA LYS A 59 -13.48 14.87 -6.77
C LYS A 59 -12.44 15.54 -5.87
N ASP A 60 -11.40 14.83 -5.44
CA ASP A 60 -10.38 15.32 -4.51
C ASP A 60 -8.96 14.81 -4.85
N LEU A 61 -8.70 14.49 -6.11
CA LEU A 61 -7.43 13.89 -6.51
C LEU A 61 -6.27 14.89 -6.42
N ARG A 62 -5.40 14.66 -5.42
CA ARG A 62 -4.13 15.34 -5.19
C ARG A 62 -2.98 14.44 -5.67
N ALA A 63 -1.74 14.85 -5.39
CA ALA A 63 -0.61 13.96 -5.51
C ALA A 63 -0.88 12.67 -4.74
N CYS A 64 -0.60 11.51 -5.34
CA CYS A 64 -0.84 10.24 -4.68
C CYS A 64 0.23 9.19 -4.97
N VAL A 65 0.38 8.27 -4.02
CA VAL A 65 1.12 7.02 -4.17
C VAL A 65 0.11 5.92 -4.44
N LEU A 66 0.17 5.31 -5.62
CA LEU A 66 -0.66 4.17 -6.00
C LEU A 66 0.16 2.89 -5.84
N ASP A 67 -0.13 2.09 -4.83
CA ASP A 67 0.60 0.86 -4.55
C ASP A 67 0.00 -0.33 -5.31
N LEU A 68 0.67 -0.72 -6.39
CA LEU A 68 0.32 -1.86 -7.26
C LEU A 68 1.22 -3.09 -7.01
N ARG A 69 2.07 -3.07 -5.97
CA ARG A 69 2.95 -4.21 -5.67
C ARG A 69 2.10 -5.44 -5.42
N TYR A 70 2.47 -6.57 -6.00
CA TYR A 70 1.73 -7.85 -5.88
C TYR A 70 0.26 -7.82 -6.39
N THR A 71 -0.22 -6.72 -6.95
CA THR A 71 -1.59 -6.61 -7.47
C THR A 71 -1.78 -7.54 -8.66
N ARG A 72 -2.92 -8.24 -8.64
CA ARG A 72 -3.37 -9.11 -9.74
C ARG A 72 -4.25 -8.30 -10.69
N GLY A 73 -4.22 -8.65 -11.97
CA GLY A 73 -5.04 -7.98 -12.98
C GLY A 73 -4.85 -8.60 -14.36
N ASP A 74 -5.89 -8.50 -15.17
CA ASP A 74 -5.91 -8.87 -16.59
C ASP A 74 -5.77 -7.60 -17.47
N ASP A 75 -5.98 -7.77 -18.78
CA ASP A 75 -5.94 -6.66 -19.74
C ASP A 75 -7.03 -5.62 -19.47
N THR A 76 -8.18 -6.02 -18.90
CA THR A 76 -9.26 -5.11 -18.51
C THR A 76 -8.81 -4.19 -17.37
N ALA A 77 -8.19 -4.77 -16.34
CA ALA A 77 -7.60 -4.03 -15.23
C ALA A 77 -6.49 -3.07 -15.72
N ALA A 78 -5.64 -3.54 -16.64
CA ALA A 78 -4.59 -2.73 -17.24
C ALA A 78 -5.14 -1.54 -18.05
N ALA A 79 -6.19 -1.78 -18.85
CA ALA A 79 -6.85 -0.71 -19.60
C ALA A 79 -7.50 0.33 -18.69
N ALA A 80 -8.14 -0.11 -17.59
CA ALA A 80 -8.74 0.79 -16.62
C ALA A 80 -7.68 1.64 -15.90
N LEU A 81 -6.57 1.03 -15.48
CA LEU A 81 -5.45 1.75 -14.88
C LEU A 81 -4.83 2.75 -15.86
N ALA A 82 -4.59 2.35 -17.11
CA ALA A 82 -4.03 3.24 -18.14
C ALA A 82 -4.94 4.44 -18.41
N ALA A 83 -6.26 4.20 -18.52
CA ALA A 83 -7.23 5.28 -18.66
C ALA A 83 -7.21 6.21 -17.45
N TRP A 84 -7.19 5.65 -16.23
CA TRP A 84 -7.14 6.44 -15.01
C TRP A 84 -5.88 7.29 -14.92
N LEU A 85 -4.69 6.74 -15.19
CA LEU A 85 -3.43 7.48 -15.20
C LEU A 85 -3.48 8.63 -16.22
N LYS A 86 -4.00 8.37 -17.42
CA LYS A 86 -4.13 9.39 -18.48
C LYS A 86 -4.97 10.60 -18.06
N PHE A 87 -6.00 10.40 -17.25
CA PHE A 87 -6.88 11.49 -16.82
C PHE A 87 -6.39 12.22 -15.56
N HIS A 88 -5.60 11.57 -14.71
CA HIS A 88 -5.30 12.10 -13.37
C HIS A 88 -3.82 12.47 -13.16
N ALA A 89 -2.90 11.80 -13.84
CA ALA A 89 -1.49 12.14 -13.74
C ALA A 89 -1.21 13.43 -14.53
N SER A 90 -0.64 14.39 -13.83
CA SER A 90 -0.13 15.61 -14.44
C SER A 90 1.05 16.14 -13.65
N ALA A 91 1.72 17.17 -14.15
CA ALA A 91 2.69 17.88 -13.34
C ALA A 91 2.05 18.36 -12.01
N ARG A 92 0.83 18.91 -12.01
CA ARG A 92 0.23 19.43 -10.76
C ARG A 92 -0.28 18.34 -9.82
N THR A 93 -0.58 17.17 -10.35
CA THR A 93 -1.14 16.03 -9.63
C THR A 93 -0.28 14.80 -9.92
N PRO A 94 0.96 14.75 -9.40
CA PRO A 94 1.87 13.66 -9.71
C PRO A 94 1.35 12.35 -9.09
N VAL A 95 1.48 11.27 -9.86
CA VAL A 95 1.13 9.91 -9.42
C VAL A 95 2.41 9.08 -9.32
N TYR A 96 2.73 8.65 -8.11
CA TYR A 96 3.85 7.75 -7.84
C TYR A 96 3.32 6.32 -7.81
N VAL A 97 3.67 5.51 -8.80
CA VAL A 97 3.21 4.11 -8.90
C VAL A 97 4.25 3.21 -8.28
N LEU A 98 3.88 2.49 -7.21
CA LEU A 98 4.74 1.45 -6.64
C LEU A 98 4.44 0.12 -7.31
N ALA A 99 5.45 -0.54 -7.88
CA ALA A 99 5.29 -1.84 -8.52
C ALA A 99 6.55 -2.69 -8.35
N ASN A 100 6.43 -3.99 -8.59
CA ASN A 100 7.57 -4.92 -8.57
C ASN A 100 7.35 -6.05 -9.59
N ALA A 101 8.34 -6.94 -9.71
CA ALA A 101 8.28 -8.10 -10.60
C ALA A 101 7.11 -9.06 -10.32
N ASP A 102 6.50 -8.99 -9.13
CA ASP A 102 5.38 -9.83 -8.71
C ASP A 102 4.00 -9.20 -9.02
N THR A 103 3.96 -7.94 -9.46
CA THR A 103 2.76 -7.30 -10.04
C THR A 103 2.41 -8.02 -11.36
N ALA A 104 1.11 -8.19 -11.65
CA ALA A 104 0.68 -8.93 -12.83
C ALA A 104 1.25 -8.35 -14.15
N THR A 105 1.68 -9.23 -15.05
CA THR A 105 2.31 -8.86 -16.34
C THR A 105 1.50 -7.85 -17.17
N PRO A 106 0.16 -7.97 -17.31
CA PRO A 106 -0.63 -6.96 -18.03
C PRO A 106 -0.52 -5.55 -17.45
N LEU A 107 -0.44 -5.44 -16.12
CA LEU A 107 -0.27 -4.16 -15.44
C LEU A 107 1.15 -3.63 -15.65
N LEU A 108 2.18 -4.47 -15.53
CA LEU A 108 3.57 -4.07 -15.77
C LEU A 108 3.79 -3.58 -17.22
N ALA A 109 3.09 -4.17 -18.20
CA ALA A 109 3.23 -3.81 -19.61
C ALA A 109 2.75 -2.38 -19.96
N ILE A 110 1.94 -1.75 -19.10
CA ILE A 110 1.53 -0.35 -19.28
C ILE A 110 2.42 0.64 -18.51
N LEU A 111 3.26 0.15 -17.60
CA LEU A 111 4.14 0.97 -16.75
C LEU A 111 5.52 1.22 -17.40
N THR A 112 5.63 1.08 -18.71
CA THR A 112 6.86 1.41 -19.44
C THR A 112 6.95 2.91 -19.70
N PRO A 113 8.15 3.52 -19.68
CA PRO A 113 8.31 4.98 -19.81
C PRO A 113 7.59 5.58 -21.03
N ASP A 114 7.63 4.90 -22.18
CA ASP A 114 7.01 5.38 -23.43
C ASP A 114 5.47 5.38 -23.39
N ARG A 115 4.86 4.72 -22.42
CA ARG A 115 3.40 4.58 -22.28
C ARG A 115 2.82 5.40 -21.14
N LEU A 116 3.67 5.89 -20.24
CA LEU A 116 3.23 6.62 -19.08
C LEU A 116 2.92 8.09 -19.42
N PRO A 117 1.80 8.63 -18.92
CA PRO A 117 1.52 10.05 -19.07
C PRO A 117 2.50 10.90 -18.24
N ALA A 118 2.69 12.15 -18.67
CA ALA A 118 3.49 13.10 -17.91
C ALA A 118 2.95 13.29 -16.49
N GLY A 119 3.84 13.28 -15.51
CA GLY A 119 3.46 13.33 -14.09
C GLY A 119 3.23 11.96 -13.44
N THR A 120 3.40 10.86 -14.17
CA THR A 120 3.55 9.53 -13.55
C THR A 120 5.03 9.21 -13.33
N LEU A 121 5.32 8.58 -12.19
CA LEU A 121 6.66 8.08 -11.86
C LEU A 121 6.54 6.70 -11.24
N THR A 122 7.25 5.71 -11.80
CA THR A 122 7.30 4.35 -11.28
C THR A 122 8.46 4.17 -10.32
N ILE A 123 8.18 3.56 -9.17
CA ILE A 123 9.16 3.34 -8.10
C ILE A 123 9.05 1.90 -7.63
N GLY A 124 10.18 1.20 -7.54
CA GLY A 124 10.14 -0.17 -7.04
C GLY A 124 11.39 -0.97 -7.29
N ARG A 125 11.27 -2.27 -7.03
CA ARG A 125 12.36 -3.22 -7.24
C ARG A 125 12.33 -3.72 -8.69
N PRO A 126 13.43 -3.55 -9.45
CA PRO A 126 13.51 -4.07 -10.81
C PRO A 126 13.47 -5.60 -10.82
N GLY A 127 12.94 -6.18 -11.90
CA GLY A 127 12.89 -7.64 -12.08
C GLY A 127 11.76 -8.08 -13.01
N GLY A 128 11.84 -9.31 -13.55
CA GLY A 128 10.75 -9.86 -14.40
C GLY A 128 10.42 -9.03 -15.64
N GLY A 129 11.39 -8.26 -16.17
CA GLY A 129 11.19 -7.33 -17.29
C GLY A 129 10.66 -5.95 -16.89
N PHE A 130 10.34 -5.73 -15.61
CA PHE A 130 9.99 -4.41 -15.07
C PHE A 130 11.23 -3.58 -14.74
N THR A 131 11.29 -2.38 -15.29
CA THR A 131 12.34 -1.38 -15.05
C THR A 131 11.69 -0.07 -14.60
N PRO A 132 11.64 0.22 -13.29
CA PRO A 132 11.05 1.45 -12.77
C PRO A 132 11.92 2.67 -13.06
N ASP A 133 11.30 3.85 -13.11
CA ASP A 133 12.00 5.14 -13.23
C ASP A 133 12.94 5.37 -12.06
N ILE A 134 12.53 4.96 -10.86
CA ILE A 134 13.37 4.95 -9.66
C ILE A 134 13.47 3.52 -9.12
N ALA A 135 14.60 2.89 -9.41
CA ALA A 135 14.95 1.60 -8.85
C ALA A 135 15.27 1.71 -7.34
N VAL A 136 14.62 0.87 -6.54
CA VAL A 136 14.86 0.74 -5.10
C VAL A 136 15.46 -0.63 -4.84
N GLN A 137 16.60 -0.64 -4.15
CA GLN A 137 17.25 -1.86 -3.70
C GLN A 137 16.65 -2.28 -2.34
N SER A 138 15.81 -3.30 -2.38
CA SER A 138 15.13 -3.90 -1.22
C SER A 138 15.21 -5.42 -1.29
N ASP A 139 15.19 -6.06 -0.12
CA ASP A 139 15.00 -7.50 -0.02
C ASP A 139 13.53 -7.86 -0.31
N ALA A 140 13.31 -8.95 -1.06
CA ALA A 140 11.99 -9.39 -1.49
C ALA A 140 11.06 -9.70 -0.30
N ALA A 141 11.61 -10.36 0.73
CA ALA A 141 10.84 -10.77 1.89
C ALA A 141 10.54 -9.57 2.80
N ALA A 142 11.48 -8.64 2.95
CA ALA A 142 11.25 -7.38 3.65
C ALA A 142 10.18 -6.52 2.95
N GLU A 143 10.24 -6.38 1.63
CA GLU A 143 9.21 -5.68 0.83
C GLU A 143 7.84 -6.34 1.00
N ARG A 144 7.76 -7.68 0.92
CA ARG A 144 6.51 -8.40 1.11
C ARG A 144 5.93 -8.21 2.51
N ARG A 145 6.78 -8.22 3.55
CA ARG A 145 6.35 -7.97 4.94
C ARG A 145 5.81 -6.55 5.12
N ALA A 146 6.49 -5.55 4.56
CA ALA A 146 6.05 -4.16 4.62
C ALA A 146 4.71 -3.95 3.89
N PHE A 147 4.59 -4.51 2.69
CA PHE A 147 3.33 -4.50 1.92
C PHE A 147 2.17 -5.14 2.71
N ASN A 148 2.38 -6.34 3.27
CA ASN A 148 1.36 -7.03 4.05
C ASN A 148 0.99 -6.27 5.33
N ALA A 149 1.94 -5.57 5.96
CA ALA A 149 1.66 -4.73 7.12
C ALA A 149 0.70 -3.59 6.76
N LEU A 150 0.93 -2.90 5.63
CA LEU A 150 0.02 -1.86 5.11
C LEU A 150 -1.36 -2.42 4.78
N ALA A 151 -1.41 -3.57 4.10
CA ALA A 151 -2.67 -4.26 3.79
C ALA A 151 -3.47 -4.67 5.05
N SER A 152 -2.76 -4.89 6.16
CA SER A 152 -3.35 -5.24 7.47
C SER A 152 -3.68 -4.01 8.34
N GLY A 153 -3.54 -2.80 7.80
CA GLY A 153 -3.90 -1.55 8.49
C GLY A 153 -2.78 -0.92 9.32
N ALA A 154 -1.51 -1.35 9.15
CA ALA A 154 -0.38 -0.63 9.74
C ALA A 154 -0.32 0.81 9.22
N GLN A 155 0.00 1.76 10.10
CA GLN A 155 0.12 3.16 9.71
C GLN A 155 1.38 3.37 8.86
N PRO A 156 1.31 4.02 7.69
CA PRO A 156 2.49 4.25 6.85
C PRO A 156 3.67 4.88 7.60
N ALA A 157 3.39 5.79 8.53
CA ALA A 157 4.41 6.45 9.35
C ALA A 157 5.33 5.45 10.09
N SER A 158 4.81 4.30 10.53
CA SER A 158 5.61 3.28 11.24
C SER A 158 6.58 2.53 10.32
N LEU A 159 6.38 2.58 9.01
CA LEU A 159 7.22 1.93 8.00
C LEU A 159 8.16 2.91 7.29
N LEU A 160 8.02 4.21 7.56
CA LEU A 160 8.80 5.27 6.92
C LEU A 160 10.02 5.71 7.75
N GLN A 161 9.94 5.57 9.07
CA GLN A 161 11.00 5.99 9.99
C GLN A 161 11.84 4.81 10.45
N GLU A 162 13.15 4.97 10.33
CA GLU A 162 14.09 4.12 11.05
C GLU A 162 14.09 4.59 12.51
N ASN A 163 13.25 3.96 13.34
CA ASN A 163 13.36 4.12 14.79
C ASN A 163 14.60 3.37 15.25
N SER A 164 15.77 3.96 14.99
CA SER A 164 16.99 3.49 15.65
C SER A 164 16.81 3.84 17.12
N GLY A 165 16.60 2.82 17.96
CA GLY A 165 16.57 2.95 19.42
C GLY A 165 17.90 3.42 20.02
N LYS A 166 18.76 4.06 19.23
CA LYS A 166 20.01 4.63 19.68
C LYS A 166 19.67 5.76 20.64
N THR A 167 19.93 5.50 21.92
CA THR A 167 20.07 6.53 22.94
C THR A 167 20.96 7.62 22.37
N ARG A 168 20.40 8.82 22.19
CA ARG A 168 21.19 10.00 21.83
C ARG A 168 22.07 10.28 23.04
N TYR A 169 23.31 9.82 23.00
CA TYR A 169 24.30 10.31 23.94
C TYR A 169 24.44 11.80 23.65
N ASP A 170 24.01 12.63 24.60
CA ASP A 170 24.24 14.06 24.58
C ASP A 170 25.75 14.26 24.44
N GLU A 171 26.21 14.84 23.34
CA GLU A 171 27.64 15.05 23.10
C GLU A 171 28.26 15.89 24.23
N ALA A 172 27.46 16.73 24.91
CA ALA A 172 27.88 17.46 26.09
C ALA A 172 28.13 16.57 27.32
N ALA A 173 27.52 15.39 27.40
CA ALA A 173 27.83 14.39 28.43
C ALA A 173 29.15 13.67 28.13
N ILE A 174 29.43 13.36 26.85
CA ILE A 174 30.70 12.75 26.42
C ILE A 174 31.88 13.71 26.66
N VAL A 175 31.71 15.00 26.34
CA VAL A 175 32.73 16.03 26.59
C VAL A 175 33.02 16.20 28.10
N ARG A 176 32.00 16.17 28.95
CA ARG A 176 32.17 16.22 30.42
C ARG A 176 32.90 15.00 30.97
N GLN A 177 32.60 13.81 30.43
CA GLN A 177 33.26 12.57 30.83
C GLN A 177 34.73 12.51 30.38
N LEU A 178 35.05 13.10 29.22
CA LEU A 178 36.43 13.19 28.71
C LEU A 178 37.25 14.28 29.43
N ALA A 179 36.59 15.33 29.93
CA ALA A 179 37.21 16.43 30.66
C ALA A 179 37.58 16.10 32.12
N GLY A 180 37.25 14.90 32.61
CA GLY A 180 37.69 14.41 33.92
C GLY A 180 36.98 14.99 35.13
N ASP A 181 35.84 15.67 34.96
CA ASP A 181 35.00 16.12 36.08
C ASP A 181 34.11 14.96 36.57
N GLU A 182 34.70 14.05 37.33
CA GLU A 182 33.98 13.02 38.08
C GLU A 182 33.59 13.57 39.47
N PRO A 183 32.31 13.59 39.88
CA PRO A 183 31.97 13.76 41.29
C PRO A 183 32.34 12.47 42.05
N PRO A 184 32.76 12.56 43.33
CA PRO A 184 33.29 11.41 44.03
C PRO A 184 32.23 10.31 44.21
N ALA A 185 32.69 9.07 44.04
CA ALA A 185 31.94 7.84 44.10
C ALA A 185 30.91 7.79 45.25
N GLY A 186 29.66 7.47 44.88
CA GLY A 186 28.57 7.17 45.79
C GLY A 186 27.78 5.95 45.32
N THR A 187 28.15 4.78 45.84
CA THR A 187 27.36 3.56 46.01
C THR A 187 26.82 2.81 44.78
N GLY A 188 27.44 1.64 44.51
CA GLY A 188 26.70 0.42 44.14
C GLY A 188 26.68 0.05 42.66
N HIS A 189 27.80 -0.47 42.14
CA HIS A 189 27.72 -1.44 41.05
C HIS A 189 27.39 -2.82 41.64
N PRO A 190 26.21 -3.42 41.39
CA PRO A 190 26.20 -4.86 41.16
C PRO A 190 26.90 -5.13 39.83
N PRO A 191 27.57 -6.28 39.66
CA PRO A 191 28.17 -6.64 38.39
C PRO A 191 27.05 -6.68 37.33
N GLU A 192 27.12 -5.81 36.33
CA GLU A 192 26.37 -5.98 35.10
C GLU A 192 26.88 -7.28 34.46
N THR A 193 26.24 -8.39 34.84
CA THR A 193 26.14 -9.57 33.99
C THR A 193 25.81 -9.06 32.61
N GLY A 194 26.72 -9.29 31.65
CA GLY A 194 26.54 -8.95 30.26
C GLY A 194 25.13 -9.34 29.83
N SER A 195 24.26 -8.33 29.73
CA SER A 195 23.00 -8.49 29.07
C SER A 195 23.38 -8.67 27.62
N ALA A 196 23.35 -9.92 27.17
CA ALA A 196 23.36 -10.25 25.77
C ALA A 196 22.35 -9.30 25.12
N ASP A 197 22.86 -8.42 24.28
CA ASP A 197 22.09 -7.50 23.46
C ASP A 197 21.04 -8.36 22.74
N GLU A 198 19.82 -8.38 23.27
CA GLU A 198 18.71 -9.07 22.65
C GLU A 198 18.47 -8.30 21.36
N ALA A 199 19.05 -8.81 20.28
CA ALA A 199 19.14 -8.13 19.01
C ALA A 199 17.73 -7.74 18.56
N VAL A 200 17.37 -6.48 18.83
CA VAL A 200 16.09 -5.92 18.41
C VAL A 200 16.02 -6.11 16.90
N PRO A 201 15.01 -6.84 16.39
CA PRO A 201 14.93 -7.09 14.96
C PRO A 201 14.91 -5.73 14.23
N PRO A 202 15.67 -5.61 13.12
CA PRO A 202 15.79 -4.35 12.41
C PRO A 202 14.39 -3.82 12.05
N PRO A 203 14.16 -2.50 12.18
CA PRO A 203 12.85 -1.93 11.96
C PRO A 203 12.37 -2.28 10.54
N LEU A 204 11.10 -2.67 10.44
CA LEU A 204 10.48 -2.96 9.15
C LEU A 204 10.25 -1.65 8.41
N ILE A 205 11.12 -1.34 7.44
CA ILE A 205 11.05 -0.13 6.64
C ILE A 205 10.57 -0.46 5.23
N ASP A 206 9.56 0.25 4.76
CA ASP A 206 9.16 0.22 3.36
C ASP A 206 10.00 1.21 2.55
N ARG A 207 11.14 0.75 2.03
CA ARG A 207 12.06 1.59 1.23
C ARG A 207 11.42 2.15 -0.03
N THR A 208 10.46 1.43 -0.62
CA THR A 208 9.79 1.83 -1.86
C THR A 208 8.81 2.96 -1.59
N LEU A 209 7.98 2.83 -0.56
CA LEU A 209 7.09 3.90 -0.10
C LEU A 209 7.88 5.12 0.41
N GLN A 210 8.95 4.88 1.17
CA GLN A 210 9.83 5.95 1.66
C GLN A 210 10.45 6.76 0.51
N ARG A 211 10.86 6.09 -0.57
CA ARG A 211 11.37 6.78 -1.75
C ARG A 211 10.32 7.68 -2.40
N ALA A 212 9.07 7.23 -2.51
CA ALA A 212 7.97 8.04 -3.05
C ALA A 212 7.75 9.32 -2.23
N VAL A 213 7.73 9.19 -0.90
CA VAL A 213 7.61 10.33 0.03
C VAL A 213 8.76 11.31 -0.15
N HIS A 214 10.01 10.82 -0.20
CA HIS A 214 11.18 11.68 -0.38
C HIS A 214 11.16 12.44 -1.71
N VAL A 215 10.75 11.78 -2.80
CA VAL A 215 10.64 12.41 -4.11
C VAL A 215 9.57 13.50 -4.08
N HIS A 216 8.40 13.20 -3.50
CA HIS A 216 7.33 14.19 -3.38
C HIS A 216 7.77 15.43 -2.60
N HIS A 217 8.35 15.24 -1.42
CA HIS A 217 8.84 16.35 -0.59
C HIS A 217 9.94 17.16 -1.30
N GLY A 218 10.84 16.50 -2.03
CA GLY A 218 11.86 17.17 -2.83
C GLY A 218 11.26 18.05 -3.93
N LEU A 219 10.28 17.53 -4.68
CA LEU A 219 9.62 18.28 -5.75
C LEU A 219 8.77 19.45 -5.23
N ALA A 220 8.11 19.26 -4.08
CA ALA A 220 7.36 20.31 -3.39
C ALA A 220 8.30 21.43 -2.89
N ALA A 221 9.45 21.08 -2.28
CA ALA A 221 10.44 22.05 -1.82
C ALA A 221 11.02 22.90 -2.96
N LEU A 222 11.21 22.30 -4.13
CA LEU A 222 11.66 22.98 -5.35
C LEU A 222 10.54 23.81 -6.02
N LYS A 223 9.32 23.83 -5.47
CA LYS A 223 8.13 24.49 -6.04
C LYS A 223 7.83 24.03 -7.46
N LEU A 224 8.27 22.82 -7.82
CA LEU A 224 8.01 22.24 -9.14
C LEU A 224 6.55 21.82 -9.26
N PHE A 225 5.87 21.60 -8.13
CA PHE A 225 4.43 21.41 -8.04
C PHE A 225 3.85 22.32 -6.95
N ARG A 226 2.80 23.09 -7.26
CA ARG A 226 2.01 23.86 -6.30
C ARG A 226 0.67 23.15 -6.16
N GLY A 227 0.41 22.59 -4.96
CA GLY A 227 -0.88 22.01 -4.59
C GLY A 227 -1.96 23.05 -4.35
#